data_AF-A0A0M3IAV1-F1
#
_entry.id   AF-A0A0M3IAV1-F1
#
_cell.length_a   1.000
_cell.length_b   1.000
_cell.length_c   1.000
_cell.angle_alpha   90.00
_cell.angle_beta   90.00
_cell.angle_gamma   90.00
#
_symmetry.space_group_name_H-M   'P 1'
#
loop_
_entity.id
_entity.type
_entity.pdbx_description
1 polymer ?
#
loop_
_entity_poly.entity_id
_entity_poly.type
_entity_poly.pdbx_seq_one_letter_code
_entity_poly.pdbx_strand_id
1 'polypeptide(L)'
;MDCEIASYHVGSFDYLADEGVHLAAVDVPTEKFRLPNGEAVEMKYTGAQLGYPALETSSVRLVVQVPVMLMSSRCHLRGLSRSQLVARGEEATEKGGYFIVKGSEKGLGEELDSRSVVMVI
;
A
#
# COMPACT_ATOMS: atom_id res chain seq x y z
N MET A 1 -8.22 26.25 -13.72
CA MET A 1 -7.43 25.05 -14.07
C MET A 1 -6.79 24.55 -12.79
N ASP A 2 -7.51 23.74 -12.02
CA ASP A 2 -6.93 23.07 -10.86
C ASP A 2 -6.18 21.86 -11.38
N CYS A 3 -4.86 21.98 -11.50
CA CYS A 3 -4.00 20.85 -11.84
C CYS A 3 -3.99 19.91 -10.63
N GLU A 4 -4.85 18.89 -10.62
CA GLU A 4 -4.85 17.86 -9.58
C GLU A 4 -3.69 16.89 -9.80
N ILE A 5 -2.46 17.34 -9.52
CA ILE A 5 -1.24 16.53 -9.53
C ILE A 5 -1.45 15.24 -8.70
N ALA A 6 -2.22 15.34 -7.61
CA ALA A 6 -2.63 14.22 -6.76
C ALA A 6 -3.28 13.06 -7.55
N SER A 7 -4.08 13.34 -8.59
CA SER A 7 -4.77 12.31 -9.37
C SER A 7 -3.79 11.38 -10.11
N TYR A 8 -2.66 11.89 -10.60
CA TYR A 8 -1.62 11.06 -11.23
C TYR A 8 -0.93 10.15 -10.23
N HIS A 9 -0.68 10.65 -9.02
CA HIS A 9 -0.08 9.88 -7.94
C HIS A 9 -1.02 8.78 -7.46
N VAL A 10 -2.30 9.11 -7.27
CA VAL A 10 -3.35 8.15 -6.91
C VAL A 10 -3.49 7.09 -7.99
N GLY A 11 -3.60 7.47 -9.27
CA GLY A 11 -3.70 6.52 -10.37
C GLY A 11 -2.47 5.62 -10.53
N SER A 12 -1.27 6.15 -10.27
CA SER A 12 -0.04 5.34 -10.29
C SER A 12 0.00 4.35 -9.12
N PHE A 13 -0.43 4.77 -7.93
CA PHE A 13 -0.51 3.90 -6.76
C PHE A 13 -1.59 2.83 -6.93
N ASP A 14 -2.74 3.16 -7.53
CA ASP A 14 -3.79 2.18 -7.86
C ASP A 14 -3.23 1.08 -8.76
N TYR A 15 -2.50 1.44 -9.83
CA TYR A 15 -1.85 0.46 -10.71
C TYR A 15 -0.88 -0.43 -9.93
N LEU A 16 -0.04 0.17 -9.06
CA LEU A 16 0.86 -0.60 -8.20
C LEU A 16 0.08 -1.58 -7.31
N ALA A 17 -0.98 -1.12 -6.64
CA ALA A 17 -1.75 -1.89 -5.68
C ALA A 17 -2.58 -3.01 -6.32
N ASP A 18 -3.11 -2.77 -7.51
CA ASP A 18 -4.06 -3.68 -8.17
C ASP A 18 -3.36 -4.69 -9.09
N GLU A 19 -2.28 -4.28 -9.77
CA GLU A 19 -1.53 -5.15 -10.71
C GLU A 19 -0.04 -5.23 -10.38
N GLY A 20 0.59 -4.09 -10.13
CA GLY A 20 2.05 -3.96 -10.07
C GLY A 20 2.70 -4.86 -9.02
N VAL A 21 2.12 -4.98 -7.83
CA VAL A 21 2.65 -5.85 -6.75
C VAL A 21 2.63 -7.33 -7.15
N HIS A 22 1.58 -7.78 -7.84
CA HIS A 22 1.53 -9.17 -8.32
C HIS A 22 2.59 -9.42 -9.39
N LEU A 23 2.68 -8.52 -10.37
CA LEU A 23 3.67 -8.60 -11.45
C LEU A 23 5.11 -8.57 -10.92
N ALA A 24 5.39 -7.68 -9.97
CA ALA A 24 6.69 -7.58 -9.33
C ALA A 24 7.06 -8.87 -8.57
N ALA A 25 6.10 -9.49 -7.89
CA ALA A 25 6.35 -10.73 -7.16
C ALA A 25 6.69 -11.89 -8.11
N VAL A 26 5.96 -12.06 -9.21
CA VAL A 26 6.22 -13.17 -10.16
C VAL A 26 7.47 -12.95 -11.02
N ASP A 27 7.94 -11.71 -11.14
CA ASP A 27 9.20 -11.35 -11.81
C ASP A 27 10.44 -11.66 -10.97
N VAL A 28 10.28 -11.88 -9.65
CA VAL A 28 11.41 -12.24 -8.77
C VAL A 28 12.02 -13.58 -9.23
N PRO A 29 13.35 -13.62 -9.48
CA PRO A 29 14.01 -14.84 -9.92
C PRO A 29 13.86 -15.95 -8.88
N THR A 30 13.80 -17.18 -9.39
CA THR A 30 13.65 -18.36 -8.55
C THR A 30 14.98 -18.74 -7.92
N GLU A 31 14.98 -18.89 -6.59
CA GLU A 31 16.18 -19.21 -5.82
C GLU A 31 16.28 -20.71 -5.54
N LYS A 32 17.45 -21.29 -5.80
CA LYS A 32 17.74 -22.71 -5.62
C LYS A 32 18.82 -22.90 -4.57
N PHE A 33 18.49 -23.62 -3.50
CA PHE A 33 19.42 -23.91 -2.41
C PHE A 33 19.60 -25.40 -2.25
N ARG A 34 20.86 -25.82 -2.00
CA ARG A 34 21.17 -27.18 -1.58
C ARG A 34 21.19 -27.25 -0.06
N LEU A 35 20.53 -28.27 0.48
CA LEU A 35 20.52 -28.58 1.88
C LEU A 35 21.73 -29.45 2.25
N PRO A 36 22.17 -29.44 3.53
CA PRO A 36 23.30 -30.25 3.99
C PRO A 36 23.11 -31.76 3.81
N ASN A 37 21.86 -32.22 3.70
CA ASN A 37 21.51 -33.62 3.47
C ASN A 37 21.63 -34.04 1.98
N GLY A 38 22.03 -33.14 1.09
CA GLY A 38 22.17 -33.39 -0.35
C GLY A 38 20.92 -33.12 -1.19
N GLU A 39 19.80 -32.76 -0.56
CA GLU A 39 18.57 -32.36 -1.26
C GLU A 39 18.67 -30.93 -1.81
N ALA A 40 17.84 -30.61 -2.79
CA ALA A 40 17.72 -29.26 -3.34
C ALA A 40 16.28 -28.76 -3.19
N VAL A 41 16.14 -27.49 -2.80
CA VAL A 41 14.85 -26.81 -2.69
C VAL A 41 14.86 -25.59 -3.60
N GLU A 42 13.73 -25.36 -4.24
CA GLU A 42 13.48 -24.25 -5.14
C GLU A 42 12.38 -23.37 -4.55
N MET A 43 12.64 -22.07 -4.42
CA MET A 43 11.70 -21.10 -3.88
C MET A 43 11.34 -20.07 -4.95
N LYS A 44 10.04 -19.96 -5.22
CA LYS A 44 9.47 -19.04 -6.21
C LYS A 44 8.28 -18.29 -5.59
N TYR A 45 8.23 -17.00 -5.83
CA TYR A 45 7.03 -16.21 -5.55
C TYR A 45 5.96 -16.48 -6.61
N THR A 46 4.76 -16.87 -6.16
CA THR A 46 3.61 -17.10 -7.05
C THR A 46 2.73 -15.86 -7.19
N GLY A 47 2.94 -14.86 -6.34
CA GLY A 47 2.25 -13.58 -6.36
C GLY A 47 2.34 -12.88 -5.01
N ALA A 48 1.96 -11.60 -5.01
CA ALA A 48 1.76 -10.80 -3.81
C ALA A 48 0.56 -9.88 -4.04
N GLN A 49 -0.05 -9.39 -2.96
CA GLN A 49 -1.20 -8.49 -3.01
C GLN A 49 -1.11 -7.48 -1.88
N LEU A 50 -1.62 -6.28 -2.12
CA LEU A 50 -1.74 -5.25 -1.09
C LEU A 50 -3.11 -5.32 -0.41
N GLY A 51 -3.13 -5.56 0.90
CA GLY A 51 -4.36 -5.55 1.69
C GLY A 51 -4.89 -4.14 1.97
N TYR A 52 -6.04 -4.07 2.64
CA TYR A 52 -6.52 -2.82 3.24
C TYR A 52 -5.74 -2.49 4.53
N PRO A 53 -5.68 -1.21 4.95
CA PRO A 53 -5.13 -0.82 6.23
C PRO A 53 -5.79 -1.61 7.37
N ALA A 54 -4.97 -2.30 8.16
CA ALA A 54 -5.42 -3.12 9.28
C ALA A 54 -4.55 -2.87 10.51
N LEU A 55 -5.16 -2.87 11.68
CA LEU A 55 -4.42 -2.92 12.93
C LEU A 55 -3.89 -4.34 13.16
N GLU A 56 -2.72 -4.43 13.78
CA GLU A 56 -2.04 -5.68 14.17
C GLU A 56 -2.85 -6.44 15.23
N THR A 57 -4.02 -7.00 14.87
CA THR A 57 -4.93 -7.63 15.84
C THR A 57 -5.32 -9.07 15.52
N SER A 58 -4.91 -9.67 14.39
CA SER A 58 -5.17 -11.11 14.15
C SER A 58 -4.35 -11.72 13.00
N SER A 59 -4.37 -13.06 12.95
CA SER A 59 -3.53 -14.06 12.25
C SER A 59 -3.38 -13.97 10.72
N VAL A 60 -3.52 -12.79 10.13
CA VAL A 60 -3.23 -12.55 8.71
C VAL A 60 -1.73 -12.70 8.51
N ARG A 61 -1.31 -13.58 7.60
CA ARG A 61 0.10 -13.74 7.20
C ARG A 61 0.52 -12.52 6.37
N LEU A 62 0.74 -11.39 7.04
CA LEU A 62 1.36 -10.21 6.45
C LEU A 62 2.85 -10.47 6.32
N VAL A 63 3.37 -10.36 5.10
CA VAL A 63 4.82 -10.47 4.85
C VAL A 63 5.52 -9.18 5.28
N VAL A 64 4.91 -8.03 4.98
CA VAL A 64 5.39 -6.68 5.27
C VAL A 64 4.19 -5.74 5.44
N GLN A 65 4.34 -4.71 6.29
CA GLN A 65 3.44 -3.56 6.33
C GLN A 65 3.93 -2.46 5.40
N VAL A 66 3.04 -1.91 4.57
CA VAL A 66 3.37 -0.79 3.67
C VAL A 66 2.35 0.33 3.83
N PRO A 67 2.76 1.60 3.66
CA PRO A 67 1.85 2.72 3.71
C PRO A 67 0.86 2.70 2.54
N VAL A 68 -0.40 3.04 2.82
CA VAL A 68 -1.47 3.19 1.82
C VAL A 68 -1.65 4.67 1.52
N MET A 69 -1.70 5.01 0.23
CA MET A 69 -1.93 6.39 -0.22
C MET A 69 -3.39 6.78 0.01
N LEU A 70 -3.65 7.97 0.54
CA LEU A 70 -5.01 8.48 0.72
C LEU A 70 -5.72 8.65 -0.63
N MET A 71 -7.02 8.36 -0.64
CA MET A 71 -7.91 8.31 -1.81
C MET A 71 -7.60 7.22 -2.87
N SER A 72 -6.57 6.39 -2.65
CA SER A 72 -6.28 5.23 -3.52
C SER A 72 -7.27 4.07 -3.37
N SER A 73 -7.20 3.09 -4.28
CA SER A 73 -8.07 1.90 -4.35
C SER A 73 -8.07 1.07 -3.06
N ARG A 74 -7.00 1.17 -2.28
CA ARG A 74 -6.82 0.49 -0.98
C ARG A 74 -7.15 1.36 0.23
N CYS A 75 -7.58 2.61 0.05
CA CYS A 75 -7.97 3.51 1.12
C CYS A 75 -9.49 3.43 1.39
N HIS A 76 -9.89 3.43 2.65
CA HIS A 76 -11.31 3.39 3.05
C HIS A 76 -12.08 4.68 2.72
N LEU A 77 -11.38 5.80 2.49
CA LEU A 77 -12.01 7.07 2.14
C LEU A 77 -12.38 7.18 0.65
N ARG A 78 -11.87 6.28 -0.19
CA ARG A 78 -12.14 6.32 -1.63
C ARG A 78 -13.64 6.19 -1.90
N GLY A 79 -14.15 7.12 -2.70
CA GLY A 79 -15.56 7.11 -3.14
C GLY A 79 -16.55 7.64 -2.11
N LEU A 80 -16.10 8.09 -0.94
CA LEU A 80 -16.98 8.77 0.02
C LEU A 80 -17.40 10.15 -0.50
N SER A 81 -18.65 10.52 -0.22
CA SER A 81 -19.15 11.87 -0.48
C SER A 81 -18.57 12.87 0.51
N ARG A 82 -18.66 14.17 0.16
CA ARG A 82 -18.23 15.26 1.05
C ARG A 82 -18.87 15.18 2.45
N SER A 83 -20.15 14.85 2.54
CA SER A 83 -20.83 14.70 3.83
C SER A 83 -20.37 13.47 4.61
N GLN A 84 -20.02 12.39 3.91
CA GLN A 84 -19.47 11.17 4.52
C GLN A 84 -18.03 11.33 5.01
N LEU A 85 -17.23 12.17 4.35
CA LEU A 85 -15.90 12.57 4.80
C LEU A 85 -16.00 13.40 6.09
N VAL A 86 -16.81 14.46 6.08
CA VAL A 86 -17.04 15.30 7.27
C VAL A 86 -17.58 14.48 8.44
N ALA A 87 -18.49 13.54 8.19
CA ALA A 87 -19.04 12.66 9.22
C ALA A 87 -17.98 11.73 9.85
N ARG A 88 -16.87 11.47 9.15
CA ARG A 88 -15.71 10.71 9.64
C ARG A 88 -14.61 11.58 10.23
N GLY A 89 -14.80 12.91 10.26
CA GLY A 89 -13.80 13.85 10.75
C GLY A 89 -12.79 14.30 9.71
N GLU A 90 -13.01 13.98 8.43
CA GLU A 90 -12.12 14.33 7.32
C GLU A 90 -12.51 15.67 6.66
N GLU A 91 -11.58 16.24 5.91
CA GLU A 91 -11.86 17.43 5.10
C GLU A 91 -12.85 17.10 3.96
N ALA A 92 -13.88 17.94 3.79
CA ALA A 92 -14.87 17.79 2.72
C ALA A 92 -14.27 17.82 1.30
N THR A 93 -13.07 18.38 1.16
CA THR A 93 -12.32 18.56 -0.08
C THR A 93 -10.98 17.82 -0.11
N GLU A 94 -10.81 16.82 0.76
CA GLU A 94 -9.63 15.92 0.74
C GLU A 94 -9.38 15.40 -0.67
N LYS A 95 -8.13 15.52 -1.15
CA LYS A 95 -7.71 15.19 -2.52
C LYS A 95 -6.84 13.93 -2.57
N GLY A 96 -6.25 13.52 -1.45
CA GLY A 96 -5.31 12.42 -1.34
C GLY A 96 -4.00 12.67 -2.10
N GLY A 97 -3.33 11.58 -2.47
CA GLY A 97 -2.04 11.65 -3.18
C GLY A 97 -0.81 11.73 -2.28
N TYR A 98 -0.99 11.55 -0.97
CA TYR A 98 0.06 11.49 0.05
C TYR A 98 -0.18 10.32 1.00
N PHE A 99 0.79 10.06 1.87
CA PHE A 99 0.77 8.99 2.85
C PHE A 99 0.73 9.55 4.26
N ILE A 100 0.13 8.81 5.20
CA ILE A 100 0.25 9.08 6.63
C ILE A 100 1.31 8.16 7.23
N VAL A 101 2.41 8.75 7.70
CA VAL A 101 3.56 8.03 8.24
C VAL A 101 3.85 8.56 9.64
N LYS A 102 3.63 7.75 10.67
CA LYS A 102 3.83 8.14 12.09
C LYS A 102 3.06 9.42 12.46
N GLY A 103 1.85 9.60 11.89
CA GLY A 103 0.99 10.76 12.11
C GLY A 103 1.39 12.02 11.31
N SER A 104 2.34 11.92 10.38
CA SER A 104 2.72 13.02 9.47
C SER A 104 2.32 12.72 8.04
N GLU A 105 1.86 13.75 7.33
CA GLU A 105 1.57 13.69 5.90
C GLU A 105 2.89 13.71 5.10
N LYS A 106 3.03 12.79 4.16
CA LYS A 106 4.24 12.59 3.36
C LYS A 106 3.94 12.43 1.88
N GLY A 107 4.60 13.24 1.06
CA GLY A 107 4.49 13.21 -0.39
C GLY A 107 5.45 12.20 -1.03
N LEU A 108 5.31 12.01 -2.34
CA LEU A 108 6.30 11.25 -3.12
C LEU A 108 7.61 12.04 -3.23
N GLY A 109 8.74 11.37 -2.97
CA GLY A 109 10.08 11.98 -2.93
C GLY A 109 10.64 12.16 -1.52
N GLU A 110 9.83 11.94 -0.48
CA GLU A 110 10.30 11.82 0.90
C GLU A 110 10.62 10.35 1.22
N GLU A 111 11.65 10.13 2.05
CA GLU A 111 11.98 8.77 2.52
C GLU A 111 10.88 8.26 3.46
N LEU A 112 10.24 7.16 3.08
CA LEU A 112 9.22 6.50 3.88
C LEU A 112 9.86 5.30 4.60
N ASP A 113 9.95 5.35 5.92
CA ASP A 113 10.43 4.23 6.75
C ASP A 113 9.39 3.09 6.73
N SER A 114 9.79 1.89 6.31
CA SER A 114 8.92 0.70 6.21
C SER A 114 8.46 0.13 7.56
N ARG A 115 9.01 0.63 8.68
CA ARG A 115 8.52 0.32 10.05
C ARG A 115 7.40 1.25 10.52
N SER A 116 6.90 2.10 9.63
CA SER A 116 5.95 3.14 10.01
C SER A 116 4.54 2.60 10.06
N VAL A 117 4.00 2.61 11.27
CA VAL A 117 2.57 2.42 11.55
C VAL A 117 1.77 3.39 10.68
N VAL A 118 0.90 2.82 9.86
CA VAL A 118 -0.14 3.53 9.15
C VAL A 118 -1.25 3.78 10.15
N MET A 119 -1.49 5.05 10.47
CA MET A 119 -2.70 5.39 11.23
C MET A 119 -3.89 5.23 10.29
N VAL A 120 -4.76 4.31 10.65
CA VAL A 120 -6.10 4.18 10.06
C VAL A 120 -6.90 5.39 10.54
N ILE A 121 -7.39 6.20 9.61
CA ILE A 121 -8.56 7.05 9.82
C ILE A 121 -9.69 6.47 8.98
#